data_AF-A0A658NGZ9-F1
#
_entry.id   AF-A0A658NGZ9-F1
#
_cell.length_a   1.000
_cell.length_b   1.000
_cell.length_c   1.000
_cell.angle_alpha   90.00
_cell.angle_beta   90.00
_cell.angle_gamma   90.00
#
_symmetry.space_group_name_H-M   'P 1'
#
loop_
_entity.id
_entity.type
_entity.pdbx_description
1 polymer ?
#
loop_
_entity_poly.entity_id
_entity_poly.type
_entity_poly.pdbx_seq_one_letter_code
_entity_poly.pdbx_strand_id
1 'polypeptide(L)' 'VGRVTKAHGLRGEVVVWLSSDRTERLDPGSVFHTDNGALKVLSSRPHQARWVAQFDGVEGREAAEQLRGLGLSGEPIDDP' A
#
# COMPACT_ATOMS: atom_id res chain seq x y z
N VAL A 1 -1.26 -5.10 -9.12
CA VAL A 1 -0.15 -4.17 -8.82
C VAL A 1 0.56 -4.56 -7.53
N GLY A 2 -0.18 -4.91 -6.49
CA GLY A 2 0.37 -5.54 -5.30
C GLY A 2 -0.73 -6.06 -4.39
N ARG A 3 -0.38 -6.39 -3.16
CA ARG A 3 -1.32 -6.70 -2.09
C ARG A 3 -0.76 -6.31 -0.73
N VAL A 4 -1.65 -6.02 0.20
CA VAL A 4 -1.29 -5.88 1.61
C VAL A 4 -1.13 -7.28 2.22
N THR A 5 -0.04 -7.50 2.95
CA THR A 5 0.31 -8.80 3.52
C THR A 5 0.01 -8.88 5.03
N LYS A 6 0.35 -7.83 5.79
CA LYS A 6 0.13 -7.74 7.23
C LYS A 6 0.23 -6.30 7.72
N ALA A 7 -0.32 -6.01 8.90
CA ALA A 7 -0.03 -4.77 9.61
C ALA A 7 1.45 -4.70 10.04
N HIS A 8 1.95 -3.48 10.15
CA HIS A 8 3.29 -3.14 10.61
C HIS A 8 3.20 -2.06 11.70
N GLY A 9 3.90 -2.26 12.81
CA GLY A 9 3.92 -1.27 13.89
C GLY A 9 2.54 -1.03 14.54
N LEU A 10 2.40 0.15 15.15
CA LEU A 10 1.19 0.57 15.87
C LEU A 10 0.52 1.81 15.26
N ARG A 11 1.12 2.41 14.23
CA ARG A 11 0.69 3.69 13.65
C ARG A 11 -0.19 3.55 12.41
N GLY A 12 -0.58 2.34 12.04
CA GLY A 12 -1.37 2.08 10.83
C GLY A 12 -0.54 1.76 9.59
N GLU A 13 0.76 1.51 9.76
CA GLU A 13 1.62 1.07 8.65
C GLU A 13 1.26 -0.37 8.26
N VAL A 14 1.46 -0.72 6.99
CA VAL A 14 1.22 -2.07 6.48
C VAL A 14 2.37 -2.53 5.59
N VAL A 15 2.60 -3.84 5.54
CA VAL A 15 3.57 -4.45 4.62
C VAL A 15 2.88 -4.75 3.30
N VAL A 16 3.37 -4.13 2.22
CA VAL A 16 2.91 -4.31 0.86
C VAL A 16 3.88 -5.19 0.08
N TRP A 17 3.34 -6.16 -0.64
CA TRP A 17 4.05 -6.86 -1.70
C TRP A 17 3.62 -6.31 -3.05
N LEU A 18 4.56 -5.80 -3.82
CA LEU A 18 4.33 -5.44 -5.22
C LEU A 18 4.56 -6.66 -6.10
N SER A 19 3.66 -6.86 -7.07
CA SER A 19 3.80 -7.89 -8.10
C SER A 19 4.56 -7.39 -9.33
N SER A 20 4.79 -6.08 -9.42
CA SER A 20 5.55 -5.40 -10.47
C SER A 20 6.83 -4.81 -9.87
N ASP A 21 7.81 -4.61 -10.73
CA ASP A 21 9.07 -3.90 -10.51
C ASP A 21 8.93 -2.37 -10.48
N ARG A 22 7.74 -1.82 -10.80
CA ARG A 22 7.46 -0.38 -10.78
C ARG A 22 7.22 0.13 -9.37
N THR A 23 8.30 0.56 -8.73
CA THR A 23 8.29 1.03 -7.33
C THR A 23 7.69 2.42 -7.17
N GLU A 24 7.65 3.23 -8.23
CA GLU A 24 7.07 4.59 -8.20
C GLU A 24 5.59 4.60 -7.78
N ARG A 25 4.89 3.46 -7.90
CA ARG A 25 3.51 3.31 -7.43
C ARG A 25 3.35 3.42 -5.91
N LEU A 26 4.44 3.32 -5.17
CA LEU A 26 4.47 3.53 -3.71
C LEU A 26 4.99 4.92 -3.34
N ASP A 27 5.20 5.81 -4.30
CA ASP A 27 5.61 7.18 -3.98
C ASP A 27 4.46 7.91 -3.27
N PRO A 28 4.77 8.78 -2.29
CA PRO A 28 3.77 9.60 -1.63
C PRO A 28 2.89 10.35 -2.63
N GLY A 29 1.58 10.30 -2.43
CA GLY A 29 0.58 10.86 -3.34
C GLY A 29 -0.01 9.88 -4.34
N SER A 30 0.65 8.74 -4.59
CA SER A 30 0.10 7.66 -5.41
C SER A 30 -1.20 7.11 -4.82
N VAL A 31 -2.13 6.70 -5.67
CA VAL A 31 -3.42 6.14 -5.27
C VAL A 31 -3.55 4.70 -5.77
N PHE A 32 -3.90 3.80 -4.86
CA PHE A 32 -4.34 2.45 -5.20
C PHE A 32 -5.86 2.37 -5.14
N HIS A 33 -6.44 1.60 -6.04
CA HIS A 33 -7.83 1.20 -5.98
C HIS A 33 -7.94 -0.19 -5.36
N THR A 34 -8.98 -0.36 -4.54
CA THR A 34 -9.28 -1.61 -3.86
C THR A 34 -10.80 -1.79 -3.82
N ASP A 35 -11.26 -2.98 -3.46
CA ASP A 35 -12.69 -3.25 -3.29
C ASP A 35 -13.32 -2.41 -2.16
N ASN A 36 -12.49 -1.91 -1.23
CA ASN A 36 -12.90 -1.08 -0.11
C ASN A 36 -12.78 0.44 -0.41
N GLY A 37 -12.48 0.80 -1.65
CA GLY A 37 -12.24 2.18 -2.08
C GLY A 37 -10.78 2.50 -2.35
N ALA A 38 -10.50 3.79 -2.56
CA ALA A 38 -9.18 4.28 -2.89
C ALA A 38 -8.30 4.43 -1.63
N LEU A 39 -7.03 4.03 -1.74
CA LEU A 39 -6.00 4.19 -0.71
C LEU A 39 -4.86 5.05 -1.25
N LYS A 40 -4.70 6.24 -0.67
CA LYS A 40 -3.62 7.16 -1.02
C LYS A 40 -2.39 6.89 -0.18
N VAL A 41 -1.23 6.76 -0.80
CA VAL A 41 0.05 6.56 -0.10
C VAL A 41 0.48 7.89 0.54
N LEU A 42 0.71 7.87 1.86
CA LEU A 42 1.31 8.99 2.59
C LEU A 42 2.82 8.87 2.66
N SER A 43 3.30 7.66 2.91
CA SER A 43 4.73 7.35 2.91
C SER A 43 4.96 5.89 2.59
N SER A 44 6.11 5.58 2.02
CA SER A 44 6.55 4.21 1.85
C SER A 44 8.06 4.12 2.02
N ARG A 45 8.53 2.92 2.37
CA ARG A 45 9.96 2.63 2.42
C ARG A 45 10.23 1.15 2.13
N PRO A 46 11.40 0.82 1.55
CA PRO A 46 11.84 -0.55 1.40
C PRO A 46 11.93 -1.26 2.76
N HIS A 47 11.55 -2.54 2.78
CA HIS A 47 11.68 -3.41 3.94
C HIS A 47 11.94 -4.85 3.48
N GLN A 48 13.22 -5.20 3.38
CA GLN A 48 13.67 -6.47 2.79
C GLN A 48 13.15 -6.60 1.34
N ALA A 49 12.57 -7.76 0.97
CA ALA A 49 11.96 -7.99 -0.33
C ALA A 49 10.51 -7.45 -0.46
N ARG A 50 10.11 -6.52 0.42
CA ARG A 50 8.77 -5.97 0.56
C ARG A 50 8.86 -4.46 0.85
N TRP A 51 7.70 -3.83 1.00
CA TRP A 51 7.58 -2.43 1.33
C TRP A 51 6.76 -2.24 2.59
N VAL A 52 7.10 -1.25 3.40
CA VAL A 52 6.21 -0.75 4.45
C VAL A 52 5.61 0.55 3.93
N ALA A 53 4.29 0.63 3.89
CA ALA A 53 3.56 1.81 3.43
C ALA A 53 2.57 2.27 4.50
N GLN A 54 2.35 3.57 4.54
CA GLN A 54 1.28 4.21 5.30
C GLN A 54 0.28 4.80 4.31
N PHE A 55 -1.00 4.52 4.54
CA PHE A 55 -2.08 5.04 3.71
C PHE A 55 -2.86 6.11 4.48
N ASP A 56 -3.44 7.04 3.72
CA ASP A 56 -4.30 8.09 4.25
C ASP A 56 -5.55 7.48 4.88
N GLY A 57 -5.94 7.97 6.05
CA GLY A 57 -7.07 7.44 6.84
C GLY A 57 -6.84 6.08 7.51
N VAL A 58 -5.65 5.48 7.38
CA VAL A 58 -5.31 4.20 8.05
C VAL A 58 -4.48 4.48 9.28
N GLU A 59 -5.16 4.61 10.41
CA GLU A 59 -4.54 4.94 11.69
C GLU A 59 -4.67 3.78 12.68
N GLY A 60 -3.57 3.48 13.37
CA GLY A 60 -3.56 2.43 14.37
C GLY A 60 -3.44 1.01 13.80
N ARG A 61 -3.08 0.07 14.68
CA ARG A 61 -2.90 -1.34 14.30
C ARG A 61 -4.19 -1.98 13.75
N GLU A 62 -5.34 -1.65 14.33
CA GLU A 62 -6.61 -2.28 13.98
C GLU A 62 -7.03 -1.96 12.54
N ALA A 63 -6.97 -0.69 12.13
CA ALA A 63 -7.24 -0.28 10.75
C ALA A 63 -6.27 -0.95 9.76
N ALA A 64 -4.98 -1.03 10.11
CA ALA A 64 -3.98 -1.71 9.30
C ALA A 64 -4.26 -3.22 9.14
N GLU A 65 -4.73 -3.90 10.18
CA GLU A 65 -5.09 -5.33 10.08
C GLU A 65 -6.33 -5.56 9.22
N GLN A 66 -7.29 -4.61 9.18
CA GLN A 66 -8.45 -4.70 8.28
C GLN A 66 -8.06 -4.70 6.79
N LEU A 67 -6.90 -4.12 6.45
CA LEU A 67 -6.37 -4.14 5.09
C LEU A 67 -5.63 -5.44 4.74
N ARG A 68 -5.40 -6.33 5.70
CA ARG A 68 -4.65 -7.58 5.47
C ARG A 68 -5.28 -8.39 4.34
N GLY A 69 -4.47 -8.73 3.35
CA GLY A 69 -4.91 -9.54 2.21
C GLY A 69 -5.56 -8.74 1.08
N LEU A 70 -5.83 -7.45 1.29
CA LEU A 70 -6.47 -6.59 0.30
C LEU A 70 -5.59 -6.46 -0.95
N GLY A 71 -6.22 -6.71 -2.10
CA GLY A 71 -5.61 -6.52 -3.41
C GLY A 71 -5.47 -5.03 -3.72
N LEU A 72 -4.28 -4.64 -4.21
CA LEU A 72 -4.02 -3.28 -4.66
C LEU A 72 -3.94 -3.30 -6.19
N SER A 73 -4.89 -2.63 -6.83
CA SER A 73 -4.79 -2.21 -8.23
C SER A 73 -4.33 -0.75 -8.27
N GLY A 74 -3.57 -0.39 -9.29
CA GLY A 74 -3.19 1.01 -9.52
C GLY A 74 -3.80 1.44 -10.83
N GLU A 75 -3.92 2.75 -11.04
CA GLU A 75 -4.31 3.27 -12.36
C GLU A 75 -3.33 2.74 -13.43
N PRO A 76 -3.81 2.53 -14.67
CA PRO A 76 -2.91 2.37 -15.81
C PRO A 76 -1.94 3.55 -15.78
N ILE A 77 -0.64 3.26 -15.65
CA ILE A 77 0.33 4.30 -15.97
C ILE A 77 0.33 4.29 -17.49
N ASP A 78 -0.09 5.38 -18.11
CA ASP A 78 0.07 5.54 -19.55
C ASP A 78 1.57 5.41 -19.85
N ASP A 79 1.95 4.26 -20.38
CA ASP A 79 3.29 4.05 -20.94
C ASP A 79 3.32 4.81 -22.28
N PRO A 80 4.23 5.77 -22.48
CA PRO A 80 4.34 6.52 -23.73
C PRO A 80 4.82 5.67 -24.92
#